data_AF-D8F2I7-F1
#
_entry.id   AF-D8F2I7-F1
#
_cell.length_a   1.000
_cell.length_b   1.000
_cell.length_c   1.000
_cell.angle_alpha   90.00
_cell.angle_beta   90.00
_cell.angle_gamma   90.00
#
_symmetry.space_group_name_H-M   'P 1'
#
loop_
_entity.id
_entity.type
_entity.pdbx_description
1 polymer ?
#
loop_
_entity_poly.entity_id
_entity_poly.type
_entity_poly.pdbx_seq_one_letter_code
_entity_poly.pdbx_strand_id
1 'polypeptide(L)'
;MQIKNLFKKDIFRSINGVVKAHQLDDRSVWQELDEFVITKELDKHLRKFLSAYLNVIDHPRDPAVTGKMGVWISGFFGSGKSHFLKVLAYLLNNGNHSYGDNTKRAVEFFEGKVEDAMLFGDIKRAVNAR
;
A
#
# COMPACT_ATOMS: atom_id res chain seq x y z
N MET A 1 -12.10 33.55 -2.97
CA MET A 1 -11.79 32.10 -2.98
C MET A 1 -10.91 31.81 -4.19
N GLN A 2 -9.71 31.23 -4.02
CA GLN A 2 -8.85 30.86 -5.16
C GLN A 2 -9.08 29.40 -5.53
N ILE A 3 -9.11 29.07 -6.83
CA ILE A 3 -9.38 27.70 -7.35
C ILE A 3 -8.42 26.67 -6.73
N LYS A 4 -7.15 27.04 -6.48
CA LYS A 4 -6.16 26.16 -5.84
C LYS A 4 -6.61 25.64 -4.46
N ASN A 5 -7.48 26.37 -3.76
CA ASN A 5 -7.97 25.99 -2.43
C ASN A 5 -9.07 24.92 -2.49
N LEU A 6 -9.56 24.55 -3.67
CA LEU A 6 -10.53 23.46 -3.84
C LEU A 6 -9.87 22.08 -3.83
N PHE A 7 -8.55 22.01 -4.05
CA PHE A 7 -7.84 20.74 -4.16
C PHE A 7 -7.31 20.27 -2.80
N LYS A 8 -7.42 18.97 -2.53
CA LYS A 8 -6.89 18.35 -1.31
C LYS A 8 -5.36 18.45 -1.20
N LYS A 9 -4.67 18.50 -2.33
CA LYS A 9 -3.20 18.58 -2.42
C LYS A 9 -2.78 19.77 -3.27
N ASP A 10 -1.58 20.28 -3.02
CA ASP A 10 -0.99 21.38 -3.78
C ASP A 10 -0.89 21.01 -5.27
N ILE A 11 -1.41 21.87 -6.14
CA ILE A 11 -1.40 21.67 -7.59
C ILE A 11 -0.02 21.94 -8.23
N PHE A 12 0.90 22.58 -7.51
CA PHE A 12 2.27 22.86 -7.98
C PHE A 12 3.30 21.82 -7.55
N ARG A 13 2.88 20.78 -6.82
CA ARG A 13 3.77 19.70 -6.40
C ARG A 13 4.30 18.91 -7.60
N SER A 14 5.56 18.48 -7.53
CA SER A 14 6.13 17.58 -8.53
C SER A 14 5.41 16.23 -8.48
N ILE A 15 5.09 15.63 -9.62
CA ILE A 15 4.49 14.29 -9.71
C ILE A 15 5.39 13.42 -10.58
N ASN A 16 5.81 12.26 -10.05
CA ASN A 16 6.52 11.26 -10.83
C ASN A 16 5.55 10.59 -11.81
N GLY A 17 5.64 10.95 -13.10
CA GLY A 17 4.79 10.37 -14.14
C GLY A 17 5.07 8.89 -14.45
N VAL A 18 6.21 8.35 -14.00
CA VAL A 18 6.61 6.95 -14.21
C VAL A 18 7.15 6.37 -12.91
N VAL A 19 6.48 5.36 -12.38
CA VAL A 19 6.98 4.57 -11.24
C VAL A 19 8.07 3.63 -11.74
N LYS A 20 9.30 3.82 -11.26
CA LYS A 20 10.44 2.94 -11.57
C LYS A 20 10.72 2.02 -10.39
N ALA A 21 10.94 0.73 -10.66
CA ALA A 21 11.19 -0.27 -9.62
C ALA A 21 12.51 -0.07 -8.87
N HIS A 22 13.53 0.50 -9.53
CA HIS A 22 14.85 0.77 -8.94
C HIS A 22 14.92 2.11 -8.19
N GLN A 23 13.88 2.93 -8.28
CA GLN A 23 13.85 4.22 -7.58
C GLN A 23 13.37 4.00 -6.15
N LEU A 24 14.36 3.94 -5.26
CA LEU A 24 14.21 3.61 -3.83
C LEU A 24 14.58 4.78 -2.92
N ASP A 25 14.78 6.00 -3.46
CA ASP A 25 15.04 7.16 -2.61
C ASP A 25 13.82 7.46 -1.73
N ASP A 26 14.07 7.79 -0.47
CA ASP A 26 13.02 7.96 0.55
C ASP A 26 11.96 8.98 0.16
N ARG A 27 12.36 10.03 -0.58
CA ARG A 27 11.43 11.04 -1.10
C ARG A 27 10.44 10.44 -2.09
N SER A 28 10.93 9.65 -3.04
CA SER A 28 10.08 8.99 -4.03
C SER A 28 9.15 7.97 -3.38
N VAL A 29 9.64 7.18 -2.41
CA VAL A 29 8.80 6.23 -1.66
C VAL A 29 7.73 6.96 -0.84
N TRP A 30 8.12 8.02 -0.12
CA TRP A 30 7.17 8.86 0.63
C TRP A 30 6.06 9.39 -0.27
N GLN A 31 6.44 9.95 -1.42
CA GLN A 31 5.48 10.49 -2.37
C GLN A 31 4.58 9.39 -2.96
N GLU A 32 5.14 8.25 -3.35
CA GLU A 32 4.35 7.12 -3.86
C GLU A 32 3.32 6.65 -2.83
N LEU A 33 3.74 6.46 -1.57
CA LEU A 33 2.85 6.06 -0.48
C LEU A 33 1.80 7.12 -0.17
N ASP A 34 2.14 8.41 -0.19
CA ASP A 34 1.21 9.52 0.07
C ASP A 34 0.21 9.74 -1.08
N GLU A 35 0.64 9.55 -2.33
CA GLU A 35 -0.22 9.69 -3.52
C GLU A 35 -1.04 8.43 -3.83
N PHE A 36 -0.72 7.28 -3.23
CA PHE A 36 -1.48 6.06 -3.47
C PHE A 36 -2.96 6.22 -3.08
N VAL A 37 -3.86 5.87 -3.99
CA VAL A 37 -5.32 5.92 -3.78
C VAL A 37 -5.88 4.51 -3.83
N ILE A 38 -6.62 4.13 -2.79
CA ILE A 38 -7.36 2.87 -2.77
C ILE A 38 -8.69 3.09 -3.48
N THR A 39 -8.78 2.58 -4.70
CA THR A 39 -10.05 2.52 -5.42
C THR A 39 -10.90 1.36 -4.90
N LYS A 40 -12.20 1.35 -5.24
CA LYS A 40 -13.11 0.25 -4.88
C LYS A 40 -12.63 -1.13 -5.38
N GLU A 41 -11.97 -1.18 -6.53
CA GLU A 41 -11.41 -2.44 -7.05
C GLU A 41 -10.14 -2.85 -6.31
N LEU A 42 -9.25 -1.89 -5.99
CA LEU A 42 -8.07 -2.17 -5.18
C LEU A 42 -8.44 -2.63 -3.76
N ASP A 43 -9.49 -2.08 -3.17
CA ASP A 43 -10.04 -2.53 -1.89
C ASP A 43 -10.38 -4.03 -1.91
N LYS A 44 -11.13 -4.49 -2.93
CA LYS A 44 -11.46 -5.92 -3.11
C LYS A 44 -10.20 -6.78 -3.25
N HIS A 45 -9.23 -6.35 -4.04
CA HIS A 45 -7.98 -7.08 -4.23
C HIS A 45 -7.16 -7.15 -2.94
N LEU A 46 -7.11 -6.06 -2.18
CA LEU A 46 -6.42 -5.99 -0.90
C LEU A 46 -7.06 -6.93 0.13
N ARG A 47 -8.40 -6.96 0.22
CA ARG A 47 -9.14 -7.91 1.08
C ARG A 47 -8.84 -9.36 0.72
N LYS A 48 -8.86 -9.70 -0.58
CA LYS A 48 -8.55 -11.06 -1.03
C LYS A 48 -7.12 -11.45 -0.67
N PHE A 49 -6.18 -10.54 -0.85
CA PHE A 49 -4.79 -10.75 -0.44
C PHE A 49 -4.68 -10.96 1.08
N LEU A 50 -5.22 -10.04 1.88
CA LEU A 50 -5.13 -10.08 3.35
C LEU A 50 -5.81 -11.31 3.94
N SER A 51 -6.95 -11.73 3.40
CA SER A 51 -7.62 -12.97 3.83
C SER A 51 -6.71 -14.19 3.66
N ALA A 52 -6.05 -14.32 2.50
CA ALA A 52 -5.10 -15.42 2.27
C ALA A 52 -3.85 -15.29 3.14
N TYR A 53 -3.30 -14.09 3.27
CA TYR A 53 -2.08 -13.82 4.02
C TYR A 53 -2.26 -14.01 5.53
N LEU A 54 -3.35 -13.48 6.10
CA LEU A 54 -3.67 -13.64 7.52
C LEU A 54 -4.03 -15.09 7.85
N ASN A 55 -4.66 -15.83 6.94
CA ASN A 55 -4.91 -17.26 7.16
C ASN A 55 -3.60 -18.05 7.37
N VAL A 56 -2.52 -17.69 6.67
CA VAL A 56 -1.20 -18.28 6.84
C VAL A 56 -0.58 -17.88 8.19
N ILE A 57 -0.73 -16.61 8.57
CA ILE A 57 -0.25 -16.10 9.87
C ILE A 57 -0.97 -16.78 11.03
N ASP A 58 -2.28 -17.00 10.91
CA ASP A 58 -3.12 -17.59 11.96
C ASP A 58 -2.92 -19.12 12.08
N HIS A 59 -2.40 -19.78 11.03
CA HIS A 59 -2.14 -21.23 11.00
C HIS A 59 -0.68 -21.56 10.63
N PRO A 60 0.32 -21.10 11.40
CA PRO A 60 1.74 -21.18 11.01
C PRO A 60 2.29 -22.61 11.02
N ARG A 61 1.60 -23.56 11.66
CA ARG A 61 2.00 -24.97 11.79
C ARG A 61 1.24 -25.92 10.88
N ASP A 62 0.34 -25.41 10.02
CA ASP A 62 -0.41 -26.23 9.07
C ASP A 62 0.26 -26.15 7.69
N PRO A 63 0.99 -27.20 7.23
CA PRO A 63 1.63 -27.21 5.92
C PRO A 63 0.65 -27.12 4.75
N ALA A 64 -0.61 -27.55 4.95
CA ALA A 64 -1.64 -27.46 3.92
C ALA A 64 -2.10 -26.01 3.69
N VAL A 65 -1.91 -25.13 4.69
CA VAL A 65 -2.19 -23.70 4.60
C VAL A 65 -0.94 -22.92 4.18
N THR A 66 0.18 -23.12 4.90
CA THR A 66 1.42 -22.36 4.66
C THR A 66 2.06 -22.68 3.30
N GLY A 67 1.99 -23.94 2.86
CA GLY A 67 2.53 -24.40 1.57
C GLY A 67 1.72 -23.96 0.35
N LYS A 68 0.56 -23.32 0.53
CA LYS A 68 -0.33 -22.89 -0.58
C LYS A 68 -0.38 -21.38 -0.78
N MET A 69 0.47 -20.62 -0.08
CA MET A 69 0.46 -19.17 -0.23
C MET A 69 1.10 -18.74 -1.54
N GLY A 70 0.26 -18.32 -2.49
CA GLY A 70 0.68 -17.74 -3.76
C GLY A 70 -0.30 -16.64 -4.18
N VAL A 71 0.23 -15.55 -4.73
CA VAL A 71 -0.57 -14.43 -5.24
C VAL A 71 -0.25 -14.25 -6.72
N TRP A 72 -1.30 -14.24 -7.54
CA TRP A 72 -1.20 -13.91 -8.96
C TRP A 72 -1.86 -12.56 -9.24
N ILE A 73 -1.08 -11.61 -9.74
CA ILE A 73 -1.55 -10.26 -10.10
C ILE A 73 -1.60 -10.16 -11.63
N SER A 74 -2.81 -10.09 -12.19
CA SER A 74 -3.05 -10.01 -13.63
C SER A 74 -3.83 -8.74 -14.01
N GLY A 75 -3.83 -8.39 -15.30
CA GLY A 75 -4.48 -7.18 -15.82
C GLY A 75 -3.76 -6.57 -17.03
N PHE A 76 -4.43 -5.65 -17.73
CA PHE A 76 -3.94 -5.00 -18.95
C PHE A 76 -2.68 -4.15 -18.74
N PHE A 77 -1.98 -3.81 -19.83
CA PHE A 77 -0.87 -2.86 -19.78
C PHE A 77 -1.35 -1.50 -19.22
N GLY A 78 -0.54 -0.86 -18.38
CA GLY A 78 -0.91 0.41 -17.75
C GLY A 78 -1.92 0.30 -16.60
N SER A 79 -2.41 -0.89 -16.24
CA SER A 79 -3.43 -1.06 -15.18
C SER A 79 -2.89 -0.93 -13.73
N GLY A 80 -1.63 -0.54 -13.55
CA GLY A 80 -1.04 -0.33 -12.22
C GLY A 80 -0.53 -1.57 -11.47
N LYS A 81 -0.47 -2.76 -12.09
CA LYS A 81 -0.04 -4.03 -11.43
C LYS A 81 1.28 -3.92 -10.67
N SER A 82 2.34 -3.45 -11.35
CA SER A 82 3.67 -3.34 -10.74
C SER A 82 3.70 -2.30 -9.63
N HIS A 83 2.93 -1.22 -9.76
CA HIS A 83 2.80 -0.20 -8.71
C HIS A 83 2.05 -0.76 -7.49
N PHE A 84 0.96 -1.50 -7.70
CA PHE A 84 0.25 -2.19 -6.63
C PHE A 84 1.16 -3.15 -5.87
N LEU A 85 1.95 -3.96 -6.59
CA LEU A 85 2.92 -4.87 -5.96
C LEU A 85 4.00 -4.11 -5.16
N LYS A 86 4.53 -3.01 -5.71
CA LYS A 86 5.53 -2.16 -5.04
C LYS A 86 4.98 -1.57 -3.73
N VAL A 87 3.77 -1.02 -3.77
CA VAL A 87 3.08 -0.46 -2.61
C VAL A 87 2.75 -1.54 -1.58
N LEU A 88 2.30 -2.72 -2.01
CA LEU A 88 2.06 -3.85 -1.12
C LEU A 88 3.35 -4.30 -0.41
N ALA A 89 4.48 -4.31 -1.13
CA ALA A 89 5.78 -4.63 -0.55
C ALA A 89 6.21 -3.60 0.51
N TYR A 90 6.04 -2.30 0.25
CA TYR A 90 6.30 -1.26 1.26
C TYR A 90 5.40 -1.40 2.48
N LEU A 91 4.11 -1.63 2.26
CA LEU A 91 3.14 -1.80 3.33
C LEU A 91 3.50 -2.99 4.23
N LEU A 92 3.77 -4.17 3.64
CA LEU A 92 4.15 -5.38 4.37
C LEU A 92 5.52 -5.27 5.06
N ASN A 93 6.45 -4.51 4.49
CA ASN A 93 7.74 -4.24 5.15
C ASN A 93 7.59 -3.28 6.33
N ASN A 94 6.64 -2.35 6.23
CA ASN A 94 6.26 -1.39 7.28
C ASN A 94 7.43 -0.62 7.92
N GLY A 95 8.41 -0.27 7.08
CA GLY A 95 9.58 0.53 7.45
C GLY A 95 9.24 2.01 7.65
N ASN A 96 10.17 2.72 8.29
CA ASN A 96 10.11 4.18 8.42
C ASN A 96 10.53 4.84 7.11
N HIS A 97 9.78 5.86 6.70
CA HIS A 97 10.11 6.74 5.60
C HIS A 97 10.09 8.17 6.11
N SER A 98 11.04 8.99 5.67
CA SER A 98 11.18 10.38 6.12
C SER A 98 11.17 11.35 4.95
N TYR A 99 10.48 12.48 5.12
CA TYR A 99 10.47 13.58 4.15
C TYR A 99 10.29 14.92 4.88
N GLY A 100 11.27 15.81 4.73
CA GLY A 100 11.39 17.01 5.55
C GLY A 100 11.52 16.64 7.03
N ASP A 101 10.74 17.28 7.89
CA ASP A 101 10.71 17.01 9.34
C ASP A 101 9.72 15.91 9.76
N ASN A 102 9.11 15.21 8.79
CA ASN A 102 8.12 14.17 9.07
C ASN A 102 8.72 12.78 8.87
N THR A 103 8.40 11.87 9.78
CA THR A 103 8.69 10.43 9.67
C THR A 103 7.40 9.65 9.87
N LYS A 104 7.15 8.67 9.01
CA LYS A 104 5.99 7.78 9.08
C LYS A 104 6.39 6.35 8.72
N ARG A 105 5.81 5.37 9.40
CA ARG A 105 5.79 3.97 8.97
C ARG A 105 4.88 3.81 7.76
N ALA A 106 5.19 2.85 6.89
CA ALA A 106 4.40 2.64 5.67
C ALA A 106 2.90 2.49 5.94
N VAL A 107 2.49 1.80 7.02
CA VAL A 107 1.07 1.63 7.39
C VAL A 107 0.36 2.93 7.73
N GLU A 108 1.06 3.93 8.25
CA GLU A 108 0.48 5.22 8.66
C GLU A 108 0.04 6.05 7.45
N PHE A 109 0.63 5.84 6.27
CA PHE A 109 0.15 6.47 5.04
C PHE A 109 -1.23 5.97 4.61
N PHE A 110 -1.67 4.81 5.09
CA PHE A 110 -2.97 4.22 4.77
C PHE A 110 -4.09 4.67 5.71
N GLU A 111 -3.74 5.40 6.78
CA GLU A 111 -4.72 6.01 7.66
C GLU A 111 -5.55 7.05 6.89
N GLY A 112 -6.87 6.94 6.98
CA GLY A 112 -7.80 7.78 6.21
C GLY A 112 -7.84 7.50 4.69
N LYS A 113 -7.06 6.54 4.19
CA LYS A 113 -7.19 6.01 2.81
C LYS A 113 -8.07 4.76 2.75
N VAL A 114 -8.16 4.05 3.87
CA VAL A 114 -9.03 2.89 4.06
C VAL A 114 -10.24 3.34 4.86
N GLU A 115 -11.42 3.36 4.26
CA GLU A 115 -12.65 3.79 4.91
C GLU A 115 -13.15 2.77 5.94
N ASP A 116 -12.94 1.47 5.67
CA ASP A 116 -13.38 0.38 6.53
C ASP A 116 -12.35 0.08 7.64
N ALA A 117 -12.78 0.30 8.89
CA ALA A 117 -11.96 0.04 10.07
C ALA A 117 -11.52 -1.43 10.21
N MET A 118 -12.34 -2.39 9.75
CA MET A 118 -11.98 -3.81 9.77
C MET A 118 -10.84 -4.10 8.80
N LEU A 119 -10.94 -3.58 7.57
CA LEU A 119 -9.86 -3.72 6.59
C LEU A 119 -8.57 -3.07 7.09
N PHE A 120 -8.65 -1.90 7.71
CA PHE A 120 -7.46 -1.25 8.28
C PHE A 120 -6.89 -2.05 9.46
N GLY A 121 -7.74 -2.68 10.27
CA GLY A 121 -7.34 -3.63 11.31
C GLY A 121 -6.58 -4.83 10.74
N ASP A 122 -7.08 -5.44 9.66
CA ASP A 122 -6.41 -6.55 8.98
C ASP A 122 -5.06 -6.15 8.38
N ILE A 123 -4.96 -4.95 7.81
CA ILE A 123 -3.67 -4.39 7.36
C ILE A 123 -2.71 -4.28 8.55
N LYS A 124 -3.14 -3.69 9.67
CA LYS A 124 -2.32 -3.57 10.88
C LYS A 124 -1.88 -4.93 11.42
N ARG A 125 -2.74 -5.94 11.40
CA ARG A 125 -2.37 -7.32 11.77
C ARG A 125 -1.28 -7.86 10.83
N ALA A 126 -1.49 -7.75 9.52
CA ALA A 126 -0.57 -8.28 8.52
C ALA A 126 0.84 -7.68 8.62
N VAL A 127 0.95 -6.38 8.87
CA VAL A 127 2.25 -5.69 8.97
C VAL A 127 2.98 -5.89 10.31
N ASN A 128 2.27 -6.36 11.34
CA ASN A 128 2.83 -6.64 12.67
C ASN A 128 3.09 -8.13 12.90
N ALA A 129 2.80 -9.00 11.93
CA ALA A 129 3.01 -10.44 12.03
C ALA A 129 4.48 -10.88 11.85
N ARG A 130 5.43 -9.93 11.91
CA ARG A 130 6.89 -10.16 11.83
C ARG A 130 7.53 -10.08 13.20
#